data_AF-A0A5N5PR92-F1
#
_entry.id   AF-A0A5N5PR92-F1
#
_cell.length_a   1.000
_cell.length_b   1.000
_cell.length_c   1.000
_cell.angle_alpha   90.00
_cell.angle_beta   90.00
_cell.angle_gamma   90.00
#
_symmetry.space_group_name_H-M   'P 1'
#
loop_
_entity.id
_entity.type
_entity.pdbx_description
1 polymer ?
#
loop_
_entity_poly.entity_id
_entity_poly.type
_entity_poly.pdbx_seq_one_letter_code
_entity_poly.pdbx_strand_id
1 'polypeptide(L)'
;MPVVPPPSTDAADDPSHHPSGRIPLSIERNMNARALLPTHKPLLDFFRTSLSSFQSSSSSTPFSVICTLAPRPPRDSPAQLLNHRILANPLPSPFPPVVAPPEKLVVLDSSFNPPSAAHLRMASDAVLFELKNAGTDDKEREKVRLLLLLAVKNADKAAKPAPFEQRLAMMWAFARDVRTSLEETEQGGVNIDVALSTQPFFHEKSAAIAASGFYRPGEDRGGKEGDGKEAETEQVVLVGYDTLIRILDPKYYGPSGNETEAGSAGEAPIRKALDPFFKRARLRVTMRTNDEWGGKDEQTAYVERLLKGEELEKIGGDKAWAKRIELVHGRKEGEVVVSSTLAREAAKKKDWNRLEELVPGEVKKWIEREGLYGDA
;
A
#
# COMPACT_ATOMS: atom_id res chain seq x y z
N MET A 1 19.36 62.92 -74.38
CA MET A 1 18.74 63.17 -73.07
C MET A 1 19.73 62.74 -72.00
N PRO A 2 20.11 63.61 -71.05
CA PRO A 2 21.07 63.35 -69.97
C PRO A 2 20.42 62.42 -68.91
N VAL A 3 21.12 61.77 -67.98
CA VAL A 3 21.61 62.36 -66.71
C VAL A 3 22.72 61.47 -66.08
N VAL A 4 23.62 62.17 -65.40
CA VAL A 4 24.95 61.89 -64.81
C VAL A 4 24.79 61.93 -63.26
N PRO A 5 25.75 61.53 -62.37
CA PRO A 5 25.86 60.22 -61.69
C PRO A 5 25.91 60.36 -60.12
N PRO A 6 26.96 59.93 -59.37
CA PRO A 6 26.98 58.84 -58.37
C PRO A 6 27.21 59.36 -56.91
N PRO A 7 27.67 58.58 -55.88
CA PRO A 7 29.07 58.11 -55.76
C PRO A 7 29.31 56.78 -55.01
N SER A 8 30.60 56.42 -54.98
CA SER A 8 31.36 55.29 -54.43
C SER A 8 31.35 55.08 -52.91
N THR A 9 31.80 53.89 -52.47
CA THR A 9 32.59 53.49 -51.27
C THR A 9 32.21 52.05 -50.89
N ASP A 10 33.00 51.18 -50.27
CA ASP A 10 34.44 51.01 -50.05
C ASP A 10 34.65 49.52 -49.67
N ALA A 11 35.90 49.09 -49.68
CA ALA A 11 36.51 47.91 -49.02
C ALA A 11 35.65 46.90 -48.23
N ALA A 12 35.87 45.60 -48.49
CA ALA A 12 35.49 44.50 -47.58
C ALA A 12 36.73 43.69 -47.19
N ASP A 13 37.11 43.82 -45.92
CA ASP A 13 38.04 42.98 -45.15
C ASP A 13 37.40 41.63 -44.77
N ASP A 14 38.22 40.58 -44.76
CA ASP A 14 38.02 39.29 -44.08
C ASP A 14 38.55 39.41 -42.64
N PRO A 15 37.88 38.88 -41.59
CA PRO A 15 38.39 37.61 -41.02
C PRO A 15 37.35 36.70 -40.31
N SER A 16 37.51 35.40 -40.51
CA SER A 16 37.36 34.27 -39.56
C SER A 16 36.63 34.47 -38.21
N HIS A 17 35.57 33.68 -37.94
CA HIS A 17 35.41 32.86 -36.72
C HIS A 17 34.12 32.03 -36.74
N HIS A 18 34.25 30.69 -36.74
CA HIS A 18 33.17 29.78 -36.37
C HIS A 18 32.92 29.85 -34.85
N PRO A 19 31.71 30.16 -34.37
CA PRO A 19 31.38 29.96 -32.97
C PRO A 19 31.01 28.48 -32.78
N SER A 20 31.79 27.79 -31.93
CA SER A 20 31.38 26.55 -31.28
C SER A 20 29.95 26.68 -30.77
N GLY A 21 29.05 25.82 -31.23
CA GLY A 21 27.63 25.82 -30.86
C GLY A 21 27.45 25.68 -29.35
N ARG A 22 27.35 26.81 -28.65
CA ARG A 22 26.90 26.84 -27.27
C ARG A 22 25.42 26.46 -27.26
N ILE A 23 25.12 25.43 -26.50
CA ILE A 23 23.75 25.04 -26.18
C ILE A 23 23.05 26.27 -25.57
N PRO A 24 21.85 26.65 -26.04
CA PRO A 24 21.10 27.77 -25.47
C PRO A 24 21.01 27.66 -23.95
N LEU A 25 21.26 28.76 -23.24
CA LEU A 25 21.23 28.83 -21.76
C LEU A 25 19.92 28.31 -21.14
N SER A 26 18.81 28.34 -21.90
CA SER A 26 17.53 27.75 -21.52
C SER A 26 17.57 26.22 -21.47
N ILE A 27 18.30 25.58 -22.37
CA ILE A 27 18.51 24.12 -22.41
C ILE A 27 19.51 23.71 -21.33
N GLU A 28 20.60 24.46 -21.12
CA GLU A 28 21.52 24.23 -19.99
C GLU A 28 20.83 24.39 -18.63
N ARG A 29 19.99 25.42 -18.45
CA ARG A 29 19.18 25.58 -17.22
C ARG A 29 18.21 24.43 -17.00
N ASN A 30 17.64 23.88 -18.07
CA ASN A 30 16.69 22.75 -17.98
C ASN A 30 17.41 21.41 -17.72
N MET A 31 18.61 21.22 -18.28
CA MET A 31 19.47 20.07 -17.99
C MET A 31 20.01 20.12 -16.55
N ASN A 32 20.42 21.29 -16.06
CA ASN A 32 20.81 21.49 -14.67
C ASN A 32 19.61 21.33 -13.72
N ALA A 33 18.40 21.76 -14.10
CA ALA A 33 17.20 21.52 -13.32
C ALA A 33 16.85 20.02 -13.21
N ARG A 34 17.10 19.23 -14.26
CA ARG A 34 16.97 17.76 -14.23
C ARG A 34 18.06 17.08 -13.38
N ALA A 35 19.29 17.59 -13.40
CA ALA A 35 20.38 17.12 -12.55
C ALA A 35 20.19 17.48 -11.05
N LEU A 36 19.38 18.50 -10.78
CA LEU A 36 19.00 18.95 -9.42
C LEU A 36 17.72 18.28 -8.88
N LEU A 37 17.02 17.46 -9.68
CA LEU A 37 15.95 16.63 -9.14
C LEU A 37 16.58 15.62 -8.18
N PRO A 38 16.12 15.50 -6.92
CA PRO A 38 16.67 14.53 -6.00
C PRO A 38 16.62 13.14 -6.66
N THR A 39 17.79 12.54 -6.88
CA THR A 39 17.87 11.19 -7.41
C THR A 39 17.09 10.28 -6.47
N HIS A 40 16.18 9.46 -6.99
CA HIS A 40 15.45 8.47 -6.17
C HIS A 40 16.31 7.25 -5.84
N LYS A 41 17.53 7.20 -6.38
CA LYS A 41 18.55 6.19 -6.13
C LYS A 41 18.73 5.87 -4.64
N PRO A 42 18.84 6.84 -3.71
CA PRO A 42 18.94 6.54 -2.27
C PRO A 42 17.72 5.80 -1.72
N LEU A 43 16.51 6.11 -2.21
CA LEU A 43 15.29 5.42 -1.78
C LEU A 43 15.22 3.98 -2.30
N LEU A 44 15.61 3.77 -3.56
CA LEU A 44 15.70 2.43 -4.13
C LEU A 44 16.81 1.59 -3.48
N ASP A 45 17.97 2.19 -3.21
CA ASP A 45 19.07 1.52 -2.51
C ASP A 45 18.69 1.17 -1.07
N PHE A 46 17.93 2.03 -0.39
CA PHE A 46 17.31 1.73 0.89
C PHE A 46 16.40 0.50 0.79
N PHE A 47 15.42 0.48 -0.13
CA PHE A 47 14.50 -0.66 -0.24
C PHE A 47 15.19 -1.95 -0.67
N ARG A 48 16.21 -1.87 -1.54
CA ARG A 48 17.02 -3.04 -1.91
C ARG A 48 17.77 -3.61 -0.71
N THR A 49 18.37 -2.74 0.10
CA THR A 49 19.09 -3.14 1.33
C THR A 49 18.14 -3.76 2.34
N SER A 50 17.01 -3.11 2.60
CA SER A 50 15.97 -3.58 3.52
C SER A 50 15.38 -4.93 3.09
N LEU A 51 15.11 -5.11 1.80
CA LEU A 51 14.65 -6.39 1.25
C LEU A 51 15.69 -7.49 1.41
N SER A 52 16.96 -7.21 1.11
CA SER A 52 18.05 -8.17 1.24
C SER A 52 18.24 -8.60 2.70
N SER A 53 18.17 -7.64 3.63
CA SER A 53 18.21 -7.90 5.07
C SER A 53 17.05 -8.80 5.51
N PHE A 54 15.82 -8.48 5.11
CA PHE A 54 14.63 -9.28 5.42
C PHE A 54 14.70 -10.70 4.85
N GLN A 55 15.14 -10.86 3.60
CA GLN A 55 15.29 -12.17 2.97
C GLN A 55 16.32 -13.03 3.70
N SER A 56 17.42 -12.42 4.15
CA SER A 56 18.49 -13.10 4.90
C SER A 56 18.05 -13.56 6.29
N SER A 57 17.13 -12.84 6.95
CA SER A 57 16.57 -13.21 8.26
C SER A 57 15.22 -13.95 8.19
N SER A 58 14.73 -14.24 6.98
CA SER A 58 13.35 -14.69 6.77
C SER A 58 12.99 -16.05 7.39
N SER A 59 13.98 -16.88 7.74
CA SER A 59 13.76 -18.13 8.46
C SER A 59 13.35 -17.93 9.93
N SER A 60 13.81 -16.85 10.56
CA SER A 60 13.51 -16.50 11.95
C SER A 60 12.49 -15.37 12.08
N THR A 61 12.34 -14.54 11.05
CA THR A 61 11.52 -13.33 11.10
C THR A 61 10.55 -13.30 9.90
N PRO A 62 9.36 -13.91 10.02
CA PRO A 62 8.41 -14.03 8.91
C PRO A 62 7.65 -12.74 8.56
N PHE A 63 7.83 -11.68 9.35
CA PHE A 63 7.23 -10.36 9.18
C PHE A 63 8.18 -9.28 9.71
N SER A 64 8.29 -8.16 8.99
CA SER A 64 9.07 -7.00 9.43
C SER A 64 8.53 -5.69 8.86
N VAL A 65 8.37 -4.69 9.72
CA VAL A 65 8.09 -3.30 9.30
C VAL A 65 9.41 -2.63 8.90
N ILE A 66 9.47 -2.15 7.66
CA ILE A 66 10.67 -1.58 7.06
C ILE A 66 10.73 -0.06 7.26
N CYS A 67 9.59 0.62 7.14
CA CYS A 67 9.50 2.04 7.41
C CYS A 67 8.08 2.48 7.77
N THR A 68 7.99 3.65 8.39
CA THR A 68 6.73 4.28 8.79
C THR A 68 6.66 5.70 8.24
N LEU A 69 5.55 6.05 7.60
CA LEU A 69 5.21 7.42 7.25
C LEU A 69 4.30 8.00 8.34
N ALA A 70 4.82 8.98 9.09
CA ALA A 70 4.05 9.70 10.09
C ALA A 70 3.04 10.68 9.46
N PRO A 71 1.93 11.00 10.18
CA PRO A 71 1.06 12.13 9.84
C PRO A 71 1.87 13.43 9.70
N ARG A 72 1.41 14.37 8.88
CA ARG A 72 2.04 15.71 8.89
C ARG A 72 1.71 16.43 10.20
N PRO A 73 2.68 17.16 10.77
CA PRO A 73 2.40 18.01 11.92
C PRO A 73 1.44 19.15 11.52
N PRO A 74 0.66 19.72 12.47
CA PRO A 74 -0.24 20.84 12.21
C PRO A 74 0.48 22.04 11.58
N ARG A 75 -0.25 22.77 10.71
CA ARG A 75 0.25 23.84 9.81
C ARG A 75 0.97 25.02 10.49
N ASP A 76 0.92 25.13 11.81
CA ASP A 76 1.53 26.21 12.61
C ASP A 76 2.39 25.71 13.78
N SER A 77 2.77 24.43 13.77
CA SER A 77 3.56 23.86 14.87
C SER A 77 5.05 24.23 14.75
N PRO A 78 5.77 24.42 15.88
CA PRO A 78 7.24 24.55 15.89
C PRO A 78 7.94 23.38 15.17
N ALA A 79 7.32 22.19 15.19
CA ALA A 79 7.78 21.00 14.48
C ALA A 79 7.82 21.20 12.95
N GLN A 80 6.88 21.93 12.36
CA GLN A 80 6.90 22.23 10.93
C GLN A 80 8.00 23.23 10.56
N LEU A 81 8.28 24.21 11.42
CA LEU A 81 9.38 25.16 11.26
C LEU A 81 10.75 24.47 11.38
N LEU A 82 10.87 23.45 12.26
CA LEU A 82 12.05 22.58 12.32
C LEU A 82 12.14 21.64 11.11
N ASN A 83 11.02 21.10 10.62
CA ASN A 83 10.99 20.25 9.42
C ASN A 83 11.50 20.99 8.18
N HIS A 84 11.23 22.29 8.10
CA HIS A 84 11.73 23.16 7.03
C HIS A 84 13.23 23.50 7.16
N ARG A 85 13.83 23.36 8.36
CA ARG A 85 15.20 23.77 8.66
C ARG A 85 16.21 22.63 8.82
N ILE A 86 15.80 21.38 9.10
CA ILE A 86 16.76 20.33 9.52
C ILE A 86 17.00 19.19 8.51
N LEU A 87 16.11 18.80 7.57
CA LEU A 87 16.40 17.61 6.75
C LEU A 87 16.01 17.74 5.27
N ALA A 88 17.03 17.76 4.41
CA ALA A 88 16.94 17.15 3.09
C ALA A 88 16.49 15.69 3.27
N ASN A 89 15.26 15.36 2.85
CA ASN A 89 14.64 14.02 2.80
C ASN A 89 15.41 12.92 3.58
N PRO A 90 15.19 12.78 4.90
CA PRO A 90 15.82 11.68 5.63
C PRO A 90 15.34 10.35 5.05
N LEU A 91 16.23 9.36 5.00
CA LEU A 91 15.85 8.02 4.55
C LEU A 91 14.70 7.48 5.43
N PRO A 92 13.74 6.74 4.86
CA PRO A 92 12.66 6.17 5.65
C PRO A 92 13.21 5.26 6.76
N SER A 93 12.56 5.27 7.92
CA SER A 93 12.91 4.39 9.04
C SER A 93 11.63 3.83 9.67
N PRO A 94 11.68 2.66 10.33
CA PRO A 94 10.53 2.15 11.06
C PRO A 94 10.29 3.00 12.32
N PHE A 95 9.03 3.20 12.67
CA PHE A 95 8.63 3.95 13.85
C PHE A 95 7.55 3.18 14.64
N PRO A 96 7.96 2.37 15.64
CA PRO A 96 7.01 1.61 16.45
C PRO A 96 6.15 2.55 17.32
N PRO A 97 4.96 2.11 17.77
CA PRO A 97 4.15 2.86 18.74
C PRO A 97 4.93 3.14 20.02
N VAL A 98 4.91 4.39 20.49
CA VAL A 98 5.74 4.85 21.62
C VAL A 98 5.00 4.74 22.95
N VAL A 99 3.71 5.06 22.97
CA VAL A 99 2.92 5.20 24.21
C VAL A 99 2.12 3.94 24.51
N ALA A 100 1.39 3.42 23.51
CA ALA A 100 0.52 2.27 23.65
C ALA A 100 0.46 1.49 22.33
N PRO A 101 0.17 0.18 22.36
CA PRO A 101 -0.16 -0.57 21.16
C PRO A 101 -1.38 0.04 20.46
N PRO A 102 -1.46 -0.02 19.12
CA PRO A 102 -2.66 0.41 18.41
C PRO A 102 -3.83 -0.49 18.79
N GLU A 103 -5.02 0.08 18.97
CA GLU A 103 -6.24 -0.71 19.13
C GLU A 103 -6.68 -1.30 17.78
N LYS A 104 -6.48 -0.55 16.68
CA LYS A 104 -6.83 -0.95 15.32
C LYS A 104 -5.62 -0.90 14.41
N LEU A 105 -5.29 -2.05 13.84
CA LEU A 105 -4.33 -2.16 12.75
C LEU A 105 -5.07 -2.49 11.45
N VAL A 106 -5.28 -1.49 10.60
CA VAL A 106 -5.85 -1.66 9.27
C VAL A 106 -4.80 -2.28 8.37
N VAL A 107 -5.04 -3.46 7.80
CA VAL A 107 -4.06 -4.20 7.00
C VAL A 107 -4.51 -4.25 5.54
N LEU A 108 -3.75 -3.61 4.67
CA LEU A 108 -3.88 -3.74 3.21
C LEU A 108 -2.75 -4.62 2.68
N ASP A 109 -3.07 -5.87 2.41
CA ASP A 109 -2.16 -6.84 1.79
C ASP A 109 -2.44 -6.96 0.29
N SER A 110 -1.42 -6.68 -0.53
CA SER A 110 -1.53 -6.73 -1.98
C SER A 110 -0.18 -6.92 -2.65
N SER A 111 -0.21 -7.27 -3.94
CA SER A 111 1.01 -7.33 -4.75
C SER A 111 1.59 -5.95 -5.08
N PHE A 112 0.82 -4.87 -4.93
CA PHE A 112 1.21 -3.48 -5.17
C PHE A 112 2.01 -3.28 -6.47
N ASN A 113 1.47 -3.80 -7.58
CA ASN A 113 2.19 -3.88 -8.87
C ASN A 113 1.36 -3.33 -10.05
N PRO A 114 1.04 -2.02 -10.10
CA PRO A 114 1.24 -1.01 -9.04
C PRO A 114 0.06 -0.96 -8.05
N PRO A 115 0.19 -0.24 -6.90
CA PRO A 115 -0.97 0.24 -6.16
C PRO A 115 -1.90 1.02 -7.10
N SER A 116 -3.22 0.92 -6.90
CA SER A 116 -4.24 1.48 -7.79
C SER A 116 -5.20 2.37 -7.03
N ALA A 117 -6.03 3.16 -7.74
CA ALA A 117 -7.04 4.00 -7.10
C ALA A 117 -8.05 3.18 -6.27
N ALA A 118 -8.30 1.93 -6.64
CA ALA A 118 -9.11 1.01 -5.82
C ALA A 118 -8.44 0.71 -4.46
N HIS A 119 -7.12 0.53 -4.44
CA HIS A 119 -6.37 0.34 -3.19
C HIS A 119 -6.44 1.60 -2.31
N LEU A 120 -6.30 2.79 -2.91
CA LEU A 120 -6.39 4.07 -2.19
C LEU A 120 -7.74 4.18 -1.49
N ARG A 121 -8.82 3.94 -2.23
CA ARG A 121 -10.17 4.00 -1.69
C ARG A 121 -10.38 3.00 -0.55
N MET A 122 -9.97 1.73 -0.73
CA MET A 122 -10.08 0.72 0.33
C MET A 122 -9.37 1.14 1.62
N ALA A 123 -8.12 1.62 1.50
CA ALA A 123 -7.34 2.08 2.66
C ALA A 123 -7.95 3.33 3.31
N SER A 124 -8.23 4.38 2.54
CA SER A 124 -8.78 5.63 3.07
C SER A 124 -10.16 5.41 3.72
N ASP A 125 -11.08 4.70 3.05
CA ASP A 125 -12.42 4.45 3.58
C ASP A 125 -12.39 3.64 4.89
N ALA A 126 -11.48 2.66 4.99
CA ALA A 126 -11.33 1.87 6.21
C ALA A 126 -10.71 2.68 7.36
N VAL A 127 -9.63 3.42 7.10
CA VAL A 127 -8.98 4.26 8.12
C VAL A 127 -9.94 5.34 8.63
N LEU A 128 -10.65 6.02 7.73
CA LEU A 128 -11.63 7.03 8.12
C LEU A 128 -12.78 6.44 8.94
N PHE A 129 -13.19 5.21 8.66
CA PHE A 129 -14.20 4.52 9.46
C PHE A 129 -13.69 4.22 10.88
N GLU A 130 -12.47 3.70 11.03
CA GLU A 130 -11.89 3.47 12.37
C GLU A 130 -11.70 4.79 13.14
N LEU A 131 -11.20 5.84 12.49
CA LEU A 131 -10.99 7.15 13.12
C LEU A 131 -12.31 7.76 13.60
N LYS A 132 -13.39 7.64 12.83
CA LYS A 132 -14.73 8.11 13.25
C LYS A 132 -15.22 7.38 14.49
N ASN A 133 -14.92 6.09 14.63
CA ASN A 133 -15.31 5.30 15.78
C ASN A 133 -14.42 5.55 17.01
N ALA A 134 -13.15 5.91 16.81
CA ALA A 134 -12.21 6.25 17.89
C ALA A 134 -12.50 7.62 18.54
N GLY A 135 -13.17 8.53 17.82
CA GLY A 135 -13.49 9.87 18.31
C GLY A 135 -12.50 10.94 17.81
N THR A 136 -12.51 12.12 18.44
CA THR A 136 -11.78 13.30 17.94
C THR A 136 -10.47 13.60 18.65
N ASP A 137 -10.17 12.95 19.79
CA ASP A 137 -8.94 13.17 20.56
C ASP A 137 -7.73 12.59 19.81
N ASP A 138 -6.66 13.37 19.69
CA ASP A 138 -5.41 12.97 19.04
C ASP A 138 -4.84 11.67 19.63
N LYS A 139 -4.97 11.47 20.95
CA LYS A 139 -4.54 10.22 21.60
C LYS A 139 -5.32 9.00 21.14
N GLU A 140 -6.61 9.17 20.83
CA GLU A 140 -7.45 8.10 20.31
C GLU A 140 -7.13 7.81 18.84
N ARG A 141 -6.74 8.84 18.08
CA ARG A 141 -6.31 8.68 16.67
C ARG A 141 -4.99 7.93 16.54
N GLU A 142 -4.07 8.10 17.49
CA GLU A 142 -2.80 7.34 17.54
C GLU A 142 -3.01 5.82 17.71
N LYS A 143 -4.20 5.40 18.13
CA LYS A 143 -4.58 3.98 18.26
C LYS A 143 -4.96 3.32 16.94
N VAL A 144 -5.08 4.09 15.86
CA VAL A 144 -5.34 3.58 14.51
C VAL A 144 -4.06 3.69 13.67
N ARG A 145 -3.64 2.57 13.08
CA ARG A 145 -2.53 2.52 12.12
C ARG A 145 -2.93 1.79 10.85
N LEU A 146 -2.32 2.20 9.74
CA LEU A 146 -2.42 1.48 8.46
C LEU A 146 -1.14 0.71 8.20
N LEU A 147 -1.25 -0.57 7.85
CA LEU A 147 -0.18 -1.44 7.43
C LEU A 147 -0.34 -1.80 5.96
N LEU A 148 0.62 -1.39 5.14
CA LEU A 148 0.78 -1.82 3.75
C LEU A 148 1.71 -3.04 3.72
N LEU A 149 1.15 -4.20 3.40
CA LEU A 149 1.86 -5.48 3.51
C LEU A 149 2.16 -6.08 2.14
N LEU A 150 3.43 -6.41 1.90
CA LEU A 150 3.87 -7.11 0.70
C LEU A 150 4.42 -8.51 1.04
N ALA A 151 3.76 -9.54 0.54
CA ALA A 151 4.27 -10.91 0.63
C ALA A 151 5.38 -11.16 -0.42
N VAL A 152 6.60 -11.49 0.04
CA VAL A 152 7.75 -11.77 -0.84
C VAL A 152 7.80 -13.22 -1.34
N LYS A 153 7.12 -14.12 -0.64
CA LYS A 153 6.85 -15.50 -1.09
C LYS A 153 5.36 -15.59 -1.42
N ASN A 154 4.97 -15.18 -2.63
CA ASN A 154 3.62 -15.45 -3.12
C ASN A 154 3.57 -16.88 -3.67
N ALA A 155 2.55 -17.64 -3.29
CA ALA A 155 2.38 -19.04 -3.69
C ALA A 155 2.32 -19.25 -5.22
N ASP A 156 1.95 -18.22 -6.00
CA ASP A 156 1.52 -18.43 -7.40
C ASP A 156 2.22 -17.57 -8.48
N LYS A 157 3.12 -16.61 -8.16
CA LYS A 157 3.68 -15.70 -9.21
C LYS A 157 5.12 -15.26 -8.99
N ALA A 158 5.94 -15.39 -10.03
CA ALA A 158 7.24 -14.72 -10.14
C ALA A 158 7.07 -13.18 -10.06
N ALA A 159 8.13 -12.46 -9.67
CA ALA A 159 8.16 -11.01 -9.55
C ALA A 159 8.14 -10.28 -10.92
N LYS A 160 7.12 -10.55 -11.75
CA LYS A 160 6.87 -9.85 -13.00
C LYS A 160 5.61 -8.99 -12.88
N PRO A 161 5.55 -7.79 -13.49
CA PRO A 161 6.64 -7.11 -14.20
C PRO A 161 7.57 -6.21 -13.36
N ALA A 162 7.13 -5.58 -12.26
CA ALA A 162 8.05 -4.75 -11.45
C ALA A 162 8.79 -5.56 -10.38
N PRO A 163 10.09 -5.30 -10.13
CA PRO A 163 10.87 -5.92 -9.06
C PRO A 163 10.41 -5.41 -7.68
N PHE A 164 10.75 -6.14 -6.61
CA PHE A 164 10.21 -5.89 -5.27
C PHE A 164 10.60 -4.53 -4.71
N GLU A 165 11.81 -4.05 -4.91
CA GLU A 165 12.27 -2.74 -4.46
C GLU A 165 11.48 -1.59 -5.13
N GLN A 166 11.09 -1.77 -6.40
CA GLN A 166 10.25 -0.81 -7.10
C GLN A 166 8.81 -0.85 -6.55
N ARG A 167 8.29 -2.03 -6.20
CA ARG A 167 6.99 -2.15 -5.53
C ARG A 167 6.99 -1.48 -4.16
N LEU A 168 8.05 -1.64 -3.38
CA LEU A 168 8.23 -0.96 -2.10
C LEU A 168 8.31 0.56 -2.27
N ALA A 169 9.02 1.04 -3.30
CA ALA A 169 9.06 2.47 -3.61
C ALA A 169 7.68 3.01 -4.04
N MET A 170 6.92 2.24 -4.84
CA MET A 170 5.52 2.57 -5.16
C MET A 170 4.62 2.49 -3.93
N MET A 171 4.85 1.57 -2.97
CA MET A 171 4.12 1.53 -1.69
C MET A 171 4.41 2.77 -0.84
N TRP A 172 5.65 3.28 -0.86
CA TRP A 172 5.99 4.53 -0.19
C TRP A 172 5.35 5.75 -0.83
N ALA A 173 5.31 5.81 -2.17
CA ALA A 173 4.55 6.80 -2.92
C ALA A 173 3.06 6.72 -2.58
N PHE A 174 2.50 5.50 -2.59
CA PHE A 174 1.12 5.23 -2.24
C PHE A 174 0.78 5.62 -0.79
N ALA A 175 1.67 5.40 0.17
CA ALA A 175 1.48 5.86 1.55
C ALA A 175 1.34 7.40 1.62
N ARG A 176 2.08 8.14 0.77
CA ARG A 176 1.94 9.60 0.66
C ARG A 176 0.60 10.00 0.06
N ASP A 177 0.13 9.28 -0.95
CA ASP A 177 -1.20 9.48 -1.54
C ASP A 177 -2.31 9.22 -0.51
N VAL A 178 -2.24 8.12 0.25
CA VAL A 178 -3.18 7.82 1.34
C VAL A 178 -3.15 8.93 2.39
N ARG A 179 -1.97 9.34 2.85
CA ARG A 179 -1.85 10.44 3.82
C ARG A 179 -2.49 11.73 3.30
N THR A 180 -2.25 12.11 2.04
CA THR A 180 -2.89 13.29 1.44
C THR A 180 -4.41 13.14 1.38
N SER A 181 -4.92 11.97 0.97
CA SER A 181 -6.36 11.68 0.97
C SER A 181 -7.00 11.77 2.36
N LEU A 182 -6.29 11.38 3.42
CA LEU A 182 -6.77 11.48 4.80
C LEU A 182 -6.72 12.91 5.34
N GLU A 183 -5.66 13.66 5.02
CA GLU A 183 -5.46 15.06 5.45
C GLU A 183 -6.45 16.04 4.82
N GLU A 184 -7.05 15.70 3.68
CA GLU A 184 -8.16 16.45 3.09
C GLU A 184 -9.47 16.33 3.88
N THR A 185 -9.48 15.48 4.90
CA THR A 185 -10.64 15.25 5.77
C THR A 185 -10.44 15.85 7.17
N GLU A 186 -11.53 16.11 7.87
CA GLU A 186 -11.51 16.60 9.25
C GLU A 186 -10.97 15.56 10.25
N GLN A 187 -10.79 14.31 9.81
CA GLN A 187 -10.31 13.21 10.64
C GLN A 187 -8.78 13.18 10.77
N GLY A 188 -8.02 13.94 9.98
CA GLY A 188 -6.56 13.96 10.08
C GLY A 188 -5.88 12.67 9.60
N GLY A 189 -4.60 12.50 9.93
CA GLY A 189 -3.76 11.41 9.42
C GLY A 189 -3.46 10.31 10.46
N VAL A 190 -3.02 9.14 9.97
CA VAL A 190 -2.52 8.03 10.78
C VAL A 190 -1.08 7.70 10.44
N ASN A 191 -0.40 6.95 11.30
CA ASN A 191 0.87 6.32 10.92
C ASN A 191 0.61 5.23 9.87
N ILE A 192 1.40 5.24 8.80
CA ILE A 192 1.32 4.28 7.70
C ILE A 192 2.61 3.48 7.66
N ASP A 193 2.54 2.20 8.02
CA ASP A 193 3.64 1.25 8.03
C ASP A 193 3.77 0.54 6.68
N VAL A 194 4.99 0.36 6.20
CA VAL A 194 5.33 -0.46 5.03
C VAL A 194 6.09 -1.68 5.52
N ALA A 195 5.57 -2.87 5.24
CA ALA A 195 6.10 -4.11 5.76
C ALA A 195 6.22 -5.23 4.73
N LEU A 196 7.06 -6.21 5.06
CA LEU A 196 7.27 -7.43 4.30
C LEU A 196 6.78 -8.64 5.10
N SER A 197 6.30 -9.67 4.40
CA SER A 197 6.05 -10.98 4.99
C SER A 197 6.48 -12.11 4.07
N THR A 198 6.87 -13.24 4.66
CA THR A 198 7.08 -14.51 3.95
C THR A 198 5.88 -15.43 3.97
N GLN A 199 4.84 -15.10 4.74
CA GLN A 199 3.68 -15.96 4.89
C GLN A 199 2.75 -15.83 3.67
N PRO A 200 2.30 -16.93 3.06
CA PRO A 200 1.39 -16.88 1.92
C PRO A 200 -0.06 -16.65 2.34
N PHE A 201 -0.52 -17.22 3.46
CA PHE A 201 -1.93 -17.19 3.86
C PHE A 201 -2.24 -16.09 4.88
N PHE A 202 -3.47 -15.57 4.85
CA PHE A 202 -3.90 -14.47 5.74
C PHE A 202 -3.84 -14.82 7.23
N HIS A 203 -4.18 -16.05 7.61
CA HIS A 203 -4.13 -16.50 9.00
C HIS A 203 -2.68 -16.54 9.53
N GLU A 204 -1.73 -16.98 8.70
CA GLU A 204 -0.30 -16.98 9.01
C GLU A 204 0.28 -15.56 9.05
N LYS A 205 -0.09 -14.69 8.10
CA LYS A 205 0.28 -13.27 8.11
C LYS A 205 -0.18 -12.59 9.39
N SER A 206 -1.45 -12.81 9.77
CA SER A 206 -2.03 -12.28 11.01
C SER A 206 -1.27 -12.74 12.25
N ALA A 207 -0.93 -14.02 12.31
CA ALA A 207 -0.15 -14.59 13.41
C ALA A 207 1.27 -14.00 13.45
N ALA A 208 1.94 -13.87 12.31
CA ALA A 208 3.28 -13.28 12.21
C ALA A 208 3.30 -11.81 12.64
N ILE A 209 2.29 -11.02 12.27
CA ILE A 209 2.13 -9.63 12.72
C ILE A 209 2.01 -9.58 14.25
N ALA A 210 1.14 -10.40 14.82
CA ALA A 210 0.90 -10.43 16.27
C ALA A 210 2.15 -10.88 17.07
N ALA A 211 2.94 -11.80 16.51
CA ALA A 211 4.16 -12.31 17.14
C ALA A 211 5.39 -11.39 16.99
N SER A 212 5.31 -10.36 16.14
CA SER A 212 6.48 -9.56 15.74
C SER A 212 7.07 -8.67 16.84
N GLY A 213 6.32 -8.40 17.90
CA GLY A 213 6.70 -7.44 18.95
C GLY A 213 6.68 -5.96 18.51
N PHE A 214 6.66 -5.66 17.21
CA PHE A 214 6.73 -4.29 16.69
C PHE A 214 5.59 -3.39 17.20
N TYR A 215 4.40 -3.97 17.33
CA TYR A 215 3.20 -3.26 17.79
C TYR A 215 2.97 -3.38 19.30
N ARG A 216 3.81 -4.10 20.03
CA ARG A 216 3.70 -4.20 21.50
C ARG A 216 4.36 -2.98 22.15
N PRO A 217 3.87 -2.52 23.31
CA PRO A 217 4.59 -1.52 24.08
C PRO A 217 5.95 -2.08 24.51
N GLY A 218 6.99 -1.25 24.52
CA GLY A 218 8.33 -1.70 24.91
C GLY A 218 8.40 -2.05 26.40
N GLU A 219 8.84 -3.26 26.72
CA GLU A 219 9.12 -3.73 28.09
C GLU A 219 10.10 -2.79 28.84
N ASP A 220 10.99 -2.10 28.12
CA ASP A 220 12.03 -1.21 28.67
C ASP A 220 11.58 0.23 29.00
N ARG A 221 10.29 0.58 28.86
CA ARG A 221 9.83 2.00 28.99
C ARG A 221 8.78 2.25 30.07
N GLY A 222 8.94 1.62 31.24
CA GLY A 222 8.35 2.10 32.51
C GLY A 222 6.82 2.03 32.60
N GLY A 223 6.16 1.21 31.78
CA GLY A 223 4.74 0.92 31.95
C GLY A 223 4.53 0.14 33.24
N LYS A 224 3.71 0.66 34.16
CA LYS A 224 3.26 -0.09 35.34
C LYS A 224 2.59 -1.39 34.86
N GLU A 225 2.92 -2.50 35.51
CA GLU A 225 2.14 -3.75 35.44
C GLU A 225 0.67 -3.41 35.70
N GLY A 226 -0.13 -3.33 34.63
CA GLY A 226 -1.57 -3.15 34.72
C GLY A 226 -2.25 -4.50 34.60
N ASP A 227 -3.10 -4.84 35.57
CA ASP A 227 -4.18 -5.84 35.62
C ASP A 227 -4.21 -6.98 34.58
N GLY A 228 -3.07 -7.58 34.22
CA GLY A 228 -2.93 -8.84 33.48
C GLY A 228 -3.65 -8.98 32.13
N LYS A 229 -4.25 -7.91 31.58
CA LYS A 229 -5.03 -7.95 30.34
C LYS A 229 -4.31 -7.11 29.28
N GLU A 230 -3.39 -7.72 28.56
CA GLU A 230 -2.82 -7.11 27.34
C GLU A 230 -3.96 -6.75 26.40
N ALA A 231 -4.12 -5.45 26.10
CA ALA A 231 -5.09 -5.01 25.10
C ALA A 231 -4.62 -5.53 23.74
N GLU A 232 -5.29 -6.55 23.20
CA GLU A 232 -4.95 -7.11 21.89
C GLU A 232 -5.32 -6.12 20.77
N THR A 233 -4.35 -5.79 19.93
CA THR A 233 -4.57 -5.05 18.69
C THR A 233 -5.50 -5.84 17.75
N GLU A 234 -6.67 -5.30 17.45
CA GLU A 234 -7.56 -5.89 16.44
C GLU A 234 -7.03 -5.58 15.03
N GLN A 235 -6.90 -6.62 14.21
CA GLN A 235 -6.49 -6.48 12.81
C GLN A 235 -7.73 -6.33 11.91
N VAL A 236 -7.82 -5.23 11.16
CA VAL A 236 -8.88 -4.99 10.16
C VAL A 236 -8.31 -5.26 8.78
N VAL A 237 -8.50 -6.47 8.28
CA VAL A 237 -7.89 -6.93 7.02
C VAL A 237 -8.78 -6.56 5.84
N LEU A 238 -8.24 -5.77 4.92
CA LEU A 238 -8.95 -5.29 3.74
C LEU A 238 -8.84 -6.30 2.61
N VAL A 239 -9.98 -6.79 2.12
CA VAL A 239 -10.02 -7.79 1.05
C VAL A 239 -11.10 -7.45 0.02
N GLY A 240 -10.92 -7.91 -1.22
CA GLY A 240 -12.00 -7.95 -2.20
C GLY A 240 -12.87 -9.19 -2.05
N TYR A 241 -14.07 -9.19 -2.63
CA TYR A 241 -14.97 -10.34 -2.68
C TYR A 241 -14.27 -11.64 -3.15
N ASP A 242 -13.55 -11.59 -4.28
CA ASP A 242 -12.79 -12.74 -4.82
C ASP A 242 -11.77 -13.32 -3.83
N THR A 243 -11.23 -12.48 -2.95
CA THR A 243 -10.28 -12.89 -1.92
C THR A 243 -11.00 -13.47 -0.71
N LEU A 244 -12.19 -12.95 -0.34
CA LEU A 244 -13.03 -13.57 0.70
C LEU A 244 -13.36 -15.03 0.34
N ILE A 245 -13.80 -15.27 -0.91
CA ILE A 245 -14.12 -16.63 -1.37
C ILE A 245 -12.92 -17.56 -1.20
N ARG A 246 -11.71 -17.10 -1.55
CA ARG A 246 -10.49 -17.88 -1.38
C ARG A 246 -10.09 -18.08 0.07
N ILE A 247 -10.29 -17.08 0.94
CA ILE A 247 -10.04 -17.24 2.39
C ILE A 247 -10.92 -18.35 2.97
N LEU A 248 -12.16 -18.47 2.52
CA LEU A 248 -13.13 -19.43 3.03
C LEU A 248 -13.16 -20.74 2.23
N ASP A 249 -12.21 -20.99 1.33
CA ASP A 249 -12.16 -22.22 0.56
C ASP A 249 -11.30 -23.28 1.31
N PRO A 250 -11.88 -24.41 1.75
CA PRO A 250 -11.17 -25.44 2.51
C PRO A 250 -9.91 -25.97 1.84
N LYS A 251 -9.81 -25.91 0.51
CA LYS A 251 -8.66 -26.47 -0.22
C LYS A 251 -7.32 -25.84 0.16
N TYR A 252 -7.32 -24.63 0.73
CA TYR A 252 -6.10 -23.94 1.16
C TYR A 252 -5.59 -24.37 2.54
N TYR A 253 -6.33 -25.22 3.26
CA TYR A 253 -6.01 -25.59 4.65
C TYR A 253 -5.55 -27.04 4.80
N GLY A 254 -5.26 -27.71 3.68
CA GLY A 254 -4.90 -29.11 3.62
C GLY A 254 -6.11 -30.03 3.42
N PRO A 255 -5.89 -31.33 3.17
CA PRO A 255 -6.98 -32.28 3.01
C PRO A 255 -7.80 -32.33 4.31
N SER A 256 -9.12 -32.16 4.20
CA SER A 256 -10.04 -32.62 5.23
C SER A 256 -9.69 -34.09 5.49
N GLY A 257 -9.21 -34.41 6.69
CA GLY A 257 -8.69 -35.74 7.00
C GLY A 257 -9.64 -36.81 6.46
N ASN A 258 -9.07 -37.80 5.75
CA ASN A 258 -9.82 -38.93 5.25
C ASN A 258 -10.73 -39.49 6.36
N GLU A 259 -11.89 -39.99 5.95
CA GLU A 259 -12.87 -40.73 6.73
C GLU A 259 -12.31 -42.04 7.33
N THR A 260 -11.17 -41.97 8.01
CA THR A 260 -10.57 -43.09 8.72
C THR A 260 -10.76 -42.87 10.21
N GLU A 261 -11.62 -43.73 10.75
CA GLU A 261 -11.91 -43.97 12.16
C GLU A 261 -12.93 -43.02 12.78
N ALA A 262 -14.20 -43.40 12.58
CA ALA A 262 -15.33 -42.99 13.39
C ALA A 262 -15.00 -43.15 14.89
N GLY A 263 -14.57 -42.06 15.53
CA GLY A 263 -14.26 -42.07 16.96
C GLY A 263 -13.53 -40.84 17.49
N SER A 264 -12.78 -40.11 16.66
CA SER A 264 -12.15 -38.83 17.06
C SER A 264 -12.53 -37.74 16.07
N ALA A 265 -13.60 -36.99 16.36
CA ALA A 265 -13.98 -35.81 15.59
C ALA A 265 -12.92 -34.71 15.79
N GLY A 266 -11.81 -34.82 15.08
CA GLY A 266 -10.80 -33.77 15.01
C GLY A 266 -11.39 -32.50 14.39
N GLU A 267 -10.95 -31.35 14.89
CA GLU A 267 -11.32 -30.05 14.34
C GLU A 267 -10.93 -29.94 12.85
N ALA A 268 -11.85 -29.46 12.01
CA ALA A 268 -11.61 -29.30 10.57
C ALA A 268 -10.36 -28.41 10.32
N PRO A 269 -9.50 -28.72 9.33
CA PRO A 269 -8.25 -27.97 9.11
C PRO A 269 -8.45 -26.46 8.91
N ILE A 270 -9.50 -26.08 8.16
CA ILE A 270 -9.89 -24.67 7.98
C ILE A 270 -10.24 -24.00 9.30
N ARG A 271 -10.91 -24.70 10.22
CA ARG A 271 -11.28 -24.16 11.53
C ARG A 271 -10.05 -23.94 12.40
N LYS A 272 -9.16 -24.93 12.47
CA LYS A 272 -7.88 -24.83 13.17
C LYS A 272 -7.06 -23.61 12.73
N ALA A 273 -7.10 -23.29 11.45
CA ALA A 273 -6.39 -22.14 10.88
C ALA A 273 -7.14 -20.80 11.10
N LEU A 274 -8.45 -20.76 10.87
CA LEU A 274 -9.23 -19.53 10.85
C LEU A 274 -9.82 -19.12 12.20
N ASP A 275 -10.00 -20.02 13.16
CA ASP A 275 -10.49 -19.64 14.51
C ASP A 275 -9.52 -18.68 15.22
N PRO A 276 -8.20 -18.94 15.29
CA PRO A 276 -7.26 -17.97 15.84
C PRO A 276 -7.20 -16.68 15.03
N PHE A 277 -7.37 -16.77 13.70
CA PHE A 277 -7.41 -15.59 12.84
C PHE A 277 -8.60 -14.70 13.17
N PHE A 278 -9.82 -15.22 13.18
CA PHE A 278 -11.03 -14.43 13.42
C PHE A 278 -11.18 -13.98 14.88
N LYS A 279 -10.50 -14.62 15.84
CA LYS A 279 -10.38 -14.09 17.21
C LYS A 279 -9.63 -12.74 17.24
N ARG A 280 -8.58 -12.60 16.43
CA ARG A 280 -7.73 -11.39 16.39
C ARG A 280 -8.10 -10.40 15.29
N ALA A 281 -8.69 -10.90 14.20
CA ALA A 281 -8.91 -10.15 12.98
C ALA A 281 -10.39 -10.13 12.58
N ARG A 282 -10.74 -9.09 11.82
CA ARG A 282 -11.98 -9.02 11.05
C ARG A 282 -11.68 -8.67 9.60
N LEU A 283 -12.52 -9.16 8.69
CA LEU A 283 -12.43 -8.87 7.27
C LEU A 283 -13.34 -7.69 6.93
N ARG A 284 -12.80 -6.69 6.23
CA ARG A 284 -13.59 -5.63 5.59
C ARG A 284 -13.57 -5.89 4.08
N VAL A 285 -14.67 -6.44 3.58
CA VAL A 285 -14.80 -7.00 2.25
C VAL A 285 -15.38 -5.95 1.30
N THR A 286 -14.57 -5.52 0.34
CA THR A 286 -15.00 -4.59 -0.70
C THR A 286 -15.63 -5.36 -1.87
N MET A 287 -16.90 -5.07 -2.12
CA MET A 287 -17.66 -5.68 -3.22
C MET A 287 -17.18 -5.14 -4.57
N ARG A 288 -17.13 -5.99 -5.60
CA ARG A 288 -16.78 -5.62 -6.97
C ARG A 288 -17.98 -5.78 -7.88
N THR A 289 -18.36 -4.74 -8.60
CA THR A 289 -19.35 -4.86 -9.68
C THR A 289 -18.60 -5.11 -10.98
N ASN A 290 -18.26 -6.37 -11.24
CA ASN A 290 -17.70 -6.78 -12.54
C ASN A 290 -18.26 -8.12 -13.01
N ASP A 291 -18.26 -8.27 -14.34
CA ASP A 291 -19.03 -9.28 -15.08
C ASP A 291 -18.51 -10.71 -14.88
N GLU A 292 -17.29 -10.89 -14.36
CA GLU A 292 -16.65 -12.20 -14.14
C GLU A 292 -17.14 -12.93 -12.88
N TRP A 293 -17.65 -12.23 -11.88
CA TRP A 293 -17.99 -12.78 -10.55
C TRP A 293 -19.45 -12.53 -10.14
N GLY A 294 -20.31 -12.31 -11.14
CA GLY A 294 -21.72 -12.05 -10.94
C GLY A 294 -22.03 -10.60 -10.58
N GLY A 295 -23.30 -10.23 -10.74
CA GLY A 295 -23.79 -8.89 -10.46
C GLY A 295 -23.71 -8.53 -8.96
N LYS A 296 -23.85 -7.23 -8.65
CA LYS A 296 -23.87 -6.73 -7.26
C LYS A 296 -24.83 -7.52 -6.37
N ASP A 297 -26.02 -7.80 -6.89
CA ASP A 297 -27.08 -8.47 -6.16
C ASP A 297 -26.78 -9.96 -5.93
N GLU A 298 -26.11 -10.62 -6.88
CA GLU A 298 -25.68 -12.01 -6.74
C GLU A 298 -24.58 -12.17 -5.69
N GLN A 299 -23.57 -11.29 -5.71
CA GLN A 299 -22.51 -11.29 -4.70
C GLN A 299 -23.08 -10.96 -3.32
N THR A 300 -23.98 -9.97 -3.23
CA THR A 300 -24.63 -9.60 -1.97
C THR A 300 -25.44 -10.77 -1.43
N ALA A 301 -26.28 -11.40 -2.26
CA ALA A 301 -27.08 -12.54 -1.87
C ALA A 301 -26.21 -13.74 -1.46
N TYR A 302 -25.08 -13.98 -2.14
CA TYR A 302 -24.13 -15.01 -1.73
C TYR A 302 -23.57 -14.74 -0.34
N VAL A 303 -23.06 -13.52 -0.07
CA VAL A 303 -22.50 -13.22 1.24
C VAL A 303 -23.58 -13.20 2.31
N GLU A 304 -24.79 -12.72 2.02
CA GLU A 304 -25.89 -12.81 2.98
C GLU A 304 -26.23 -14.25 3.35
N ARG A 305 -26.27 -15.17 2.38
CA ARG A 305 -26.43 -16.61 2.67
C ARG A 305 -25.27 -17.16 3.48
N LEU A 306 -24.05 -16.74 3.18
CA LEU A 306 -22.84 -17.11 3.93
C LEU A 306 -22.89 -16.62 5.39
N LEU A 307 -23.38 -15.40 5.62
CA LEU A 307 -23.41 -14.77 6.94
C LEU A 307 -24.62 -15.19 7.79
N LYS A 308 -25.74 -15.55 7.17
CA LYS A 308 -27.01 -15.84 7.85
C LYS A 308 -27.39 -17.33 7.83
N GLY A 309 -26.77 -18.12 6.95
CA GLY A 309 -27.08 -19.55 6.76
C GLY A 309 -26.02 -20.47 7.35
N GLU A 310 -26.12 -21.76 6.98
CA GLU A 310 -25.25 -22.84 7.45
C GLU A 310 -24.01 -23.04 6.55
N GLU A 311 -23.80 -22.19 5.55
CA GLU A 311 -22.73 -22.36 4.55
C GLU A 311 -21.32 -22.37 5.17
N LEU A 312 -21.09 -21.59 6.25
CA LEU A 312 -19.83 -21.65 6.99
C LEU A 312 -19.60 -23.00 7.66
N GLU A 313 -20.64 -23.62 8.20
CA GLU A 313 -20.54 -24.93 8.85
C GLU A 313 -20.32 -26.05 7.81
N LYS A 314 -20.94 -25.94 6.62
CA LYS A 314 -20.75 -26.88 5.50
C LYS A 314 -19.31 -26.96 5.00
N ILE A 315 -18.57 -25.85 5.06
CA ILE A 315 -17.15 -25.82 4.72
C ILE A 315 -16.25 -26.21 5.91
N GLY A 316 -16.82 -26.60 7.06
CA GLY A 316 -16.09 -26.94 8.28
C GLY A 316 -15.69 -25.75 9.14
N GLY A 317 -16.27 -24.58 8.92
CA GLY A 317 -16.02 -23.34 9.67
C GLY A 317 -16.98 -23.08 10.83
N ASP A 318 -16.77 -21.97 11.53
CA ASP A 318 -17.61 -21.52 12.65
C ASP A 318 -18.55 -20.38 12.21
N LYS A 319 -19.85 -20.51 12.50
CA LYS A 319 -20.85 -19.46 12.23
C LYS A 319 -20.52 -18.12 12.89
N ALA A 320 -19.74 -18.11 13.98
CA ALA A 320 -19.30 -16.88 14.63
C ALA A 320 -18.40 -16.01 13.73
N TRP A 321 -17.73 -16.60 12.72
CA TRP A 321 -16.92 -15.85 11.75
C TRP A 321 -17.74 -14.83 10.98
N ALA A 322 -19.04 -15.07 10.78
CA ALA A 322 -19.92 -14.12 10.10
C ALA A 322 -19.93 -12.74 10.79
N LYS A 323 -19.84 -12.69 12.13
CA LYS A 323 -19.78 -11.43 12.90
C LYS A 323 -18.47 -10.67 12.71
N ARG A 324 -17.46 -11.32 12.12
CA ARG A 324 -16.12 -10.78 11.86
C ARG A 324 -15.92 -10.46 10.37
N ILE A 325 -16.98 -10.51 9.57
CA ILE A 325 -16.95 -10.18 8.15
C ILE A 325 -17.89 -8.99 7.92
N GLU A 326 -17.33 -7.85 7.54
CA GLU A 326 -18.05 -6.63 7.20
C GLU A 326 -18.05 -6.46 5.69
N LEU A 327 -19.22 -6.27 5.08
CA LEU A 327 -19.34 -5.93 3.67
C LEU A 327 -19.38 -4.42 3.48
N VAL A 328 -18.56 -3.92 2.56
CA VAL A 328 -18.58 -2.53 2.14
C VAL A 328 -18.75 -2.39 0.64
N HIS A 329 -19.46 -1.34 0.26
CA HIS A 329 -19.66 -1.01 -1.14
C HIS A 329 -18.35 -0.50 -1.73
N GLY A 330 -17.87 -1.20 -2.76
CA GLY A 330 -16.80 -0.71 -3.61
C GLY A 330 -17.33 0.33 -4.60
N ARG A 331 -16.92 0.22 -5.86
CA ARG A 331 -17.27 1.11 -6.97
C ARG A 331 -18.77 1.42 -7.07
N LYS A 332 -19.13 2.68 -7.29
CA LYS A 332 -20.50 3.06 -7.69
C LYS A 332 -20.73 2.73 -9.16
N GLU A 333 -21.98 2.43 -9.51
CA GLU A 333 -22.36 2.21 -10.90
C GLU A 333 -21.96 3.41 -11.77
N GLY A 334 -21.31 3.13 -12.90
CA GLY A 334 -20.81 4.17 -13.82
C GLY A 334 -19.41 4.74 -13.53
N GLU A 335 -18.76 4.47 -12.39
CA GLU A 335 -17.36 4.93 -12.19
C GLU A 335 -16.39 4.16 -13.12
N VAL A 336 -15.08 4.42 -13.10
CA VAL A 336 -14.14 3.68 -13.95
C VAL A 336 -13.77 2.33 -13.32
N VAL A 337 -13.66 1.25 -14.11
CA VAL A 337 -13.06 -0.03 -13.64
C VAL A 337 -11.57 0.19 -13.42
N VAL A 338 -11.10 -0.03 -12.18
CA VAL A 338 -9.70 0.15 -11.78
C VAL A 338 -9.07 -1.19 -11.42
N SER A 339 -7.96 -1.53 -12.07
CA SER A 339 -7.13 -2.68 -11.69
C SER A 339 -5.65 -2.39 -11.96
N SER A 340 -4.76 -3.05 -11.19
CA SER A 340 -3.32 -2.97 -11.46
C SER A 340 -2.97 -3.50 -12.86
N THR A 341 -3.76 -4.41 -13.44
CA THR A 341 -3.56 -4.89 -14.82
C THR A 341 -3.80 -3.76 -15.82
N LEU A 342 -4.92 -3.06 -15.73
CA LEU A 342 -5.22 -1.91 -16.59
C LEU A 342 -4.16 -0.81 -16.42
N ALA A 343 -3.68 -0.57 -15.20
CA ALA A 343 -2.63 0.41 -14.93
C ALA A 343 -1.32 0.07 -15.66
N ARG A 344 -0.92 -1.21 -15.63
CA ARG A 344 0.27 -1.67 -16.37
C ARG A 344 0.10 -1.54 -17.88
N GLU A 345 -1.09 -1.83 -18.41
CA GLU A 345 -1.38 -1.66 -19.84
C GLU A 345 -1.32 -0.19 -20.27
N ALA A 346 -1.88 0.72 -19.47
CA ALA A 346 -1.80 2.16 -19.72
C ALA A 346 -0.35 2.66 -19.69
N ALA A 347 0.42 2.28 -18.66
CA ALA A 347 1.83 2.63 -18.55
C ALA A 347 2.65 2.06 -19.72
N LYS A 348 2.42 0.81 -20.12
CA LYS A 348 3.07 0.18 -21.28
C LYS A 348 2.83 0.97 -22.57
N LYS A 349 1.61 1.45 -22.78
CA LYS A 349 1.23 2.27 -23.94
C LYS A 349 1.63 3.75 -23.80
N LYS A 350 2.25 4.15 -22.68
CA LYS A 350 2.52 5.54 -22.31
C LYS A 350 1.26 6.43 -22.35
N ASP A 351 0.10 5.83 -22.09
CA ASP A 351 -1.16 6.54 -21.96
C ASP A 351 -1.28 7.10 -20.54
N TRP A 352 -0.60 8.24 -20.32
CA TRP A 352 -0.50 8.86 -18.99
C TRP A 352 -1.82 9.42 -18.49
N ASN A 353 -2.72 9.80 -19.39
CA ASN A 353 -4.07 10.25 -19.04
C ASN A 353 -4.88 9.07 -18.49
N ARG A 354 -4.86 7.92 -19.19
CA ARG A 354 -5.52 6.72 -18.68
C ARG A 354 -4.89 6.22 -17.39
N LEU A 355 -3.56 6.31 -17.25
CA LEU A 355 -2.87 5.90 -16.03
C LEU A 355 -3.31 6.73 -14.82
N GLU A 356 -3.55 8.03 -14.98
CA GLU A 356 -4.02 8.94 -13.93
C GLU A 356 -5.37 8.54 -13.34
N GLU A 357 -6.26 7.97 -14.15
CA GLU A 357 -7.55 7.44 -13.69
C GLU A 357 -7.40 6.12 -12.90
N LEU A 358 -6.27 5.43 -13.05
CA LEU A 358 -6.08 4.06 -12.57
C LEU A 358 -5.20 3.97 -11.32
N VAL A 359 -4.29 4.93 -11.11
CA VAL A 359 -3.37 4.94 -9.97
C VAL A 359 -3.32 6.33 -9.31
N PRO A 360 -3.03 6.39 -7.99
CA PRO A 360 -2.88 7.66 -7.30
C PRO A 360 -1.70 8.51 -7.82
N GLY A 361 -1.70 9.81 -7.50
CA GLY A 361 -0.83 10.80 -8.11
C GLY A 361 0.67 10.57 -7.89
N GLU A 362 1.11 10.26 -6.66
CA GLU A 362 2.53 9.99 -6.40
C GLU A 362 2.97 8.66 -7.02
N VAL A 363 2.09 7.66 -7.05
CA VAL A 363 2.33 6.39 -7.76
C VAL A 363 2.48 6.62 -9.27
N LYS A 364 1.60 7.41 -9.91
CA LYS A 364 1.70 7.79 -11.33
C LYS A 364 3.05 8.44 -11.62
N LYS A 365 3.42 9.46 -10.83
CA LYS A 365 4.70 10.18 -10.96
C LYS A 365 5.90 9.24 -10.87
N TRP A 366 5.84 8.24 -9.98
CA TRP A 366 6.89 7.24 -9.86
C TRP A 366 6.99 6.36 -11.11
N ILE A 367 5.86 5.81 -11.58
CA ILE A 367 5.80 4.97 -12.78
C ILE A 367 6.35 5.70 -14.01
N GLU A 368 5.90 6.93 -14.24
CA GLU A 368 6.31 7.75 -15.37
C GLU A 368 7.81 8.07 -15.32
N ARG A 369 8.31 8.46 -14.14
CA ARG A 369 9.72 8.84 -13.95
C ARG A 369 10.67 7.66 -14.11
N GLU A 370 10.33 6.51 -13.55
CA GLU A 370 11.17 5.30 -13.60
C GLU A 370 10.95 4.48 -14.88
N GLY A 371 10.02 4.89 -15.75
CA GLY A 371 9.70 4.17 -16.98
C GLY A 371 9.15 2.76 -16.74
N LEU A 372 8.47 2.53 -15.61
CA LEU A 372 8.02 1.20 -15.24
C LEU A 372 6.95 0.68 -16.20
N TYR A 373 6.94 -0.64 -16.42
CA TYR A 373 5.99 -1.36 -17.28
C TYR A 373 6.08 -1.06 -18.78
N GLY A 374 7.02 -0.23 -19.22
CA GLY A 374 7.39 -0.11 -20.63
C GLY A 374 8.01 -1.40 -21.18
N ASP A 375 8.02 -1.54 -22.50
CA ASP A 375 8.87 -2.54 -23.15
C ASP A 375 10.33 -2.14 -22.95
N ALA A 376 11.15 -3.09 -22.48
CA ALA A 376 12.57 -2.90 -22.18
C ALA A 376 13.42 -2.77 -23.45
#